data_AF-A0A674IYY0-F1
#
_entry.id   AF-A0A674IYY0-F1
#
_cell.length_a   1.000
_cell.length_b   1.000
_cell.length_c   1.000
_cell.angle_alpha   90.00
_cell.angle_beta   90.00
_cell.angle_gamma   90.00
#
_symmetry.space_group_name_H-M   'P 1'
#
loop_
_entity.id
_entity.type
_entity.pdbx_description
1 polymer ?
#
loop_
_entity_poly.entity_id
_entity_poly.type
_entity_poly.pdbx_seq_one_letter_code
_entity_poly.pdbx_strand_id
1 'polypeptide(L)'
;GSAHPSAWPSLSEPLVSTLPLSPSSARFGHWHKNKPAAEYRTGPRLIIYVLDGVSMSEMRCAYEVTWATEGKWEVVISSSHILTPKRFLDDIQTLDQLAPKEA
;
A
#
# COMPACT_ATOMS: atom_id res chain seq x y z
N GLY A 1 -7.62 14.74 29.89
CA GLY A 1 -6.47 14.09 29.25
C GLY A 1 -6.36 14.62 27.85
N SER A 2 -5.22 15.15 27.46
CA SER A 2 -5.03 15.85 26.18
C SER A 2 -5.22 14.88 25.01
N ALA A 3 -6.29 15.05 24.23
CA ALA A 3 -6.51 14.28 23.02
C ALA A 3 -5.73 14.95 21.88
N HIS A 4 -4.48 14.53 21.67
CA HIS A 4 -3.80 14.86 20.43
C HIS A 4 -4.53 14.16 19.27
N PRO A 5 -4.82 14.87 18.16
CA PRO A 5 -5.35 14.21 16.97
C PRO A 5 -4.35 13.16 16.48
N SER A 6 -4.85 12.02 16.01
CA SER A 6 -4.03 10.96 15.40
C SER A 6 -3.19 11.57 14.28
N ALA A 7 -1.90 11.22 14.22
CA ALA A 7 -1.03 11.60 13.10
C ALA A 7 -1.50 11.01 11.75
N TRP A 8 -2.38 10.01 11.80
CA TRP A 8 -2.93 9.31 10.63
C TRP A 8 -4.46 9.22 10.75
N PRO A 9 -5.20 10.31 10.45
CA PRO A 9 -6.66 10.31 10.50
C PRO A 9 -7.26 9.61 9.27
N SER A 10 -8.34 8.86 9.47
CA SER A 10 -9.16 8.36 8.37
C SER A 10 -10.04 9.47 7.81
N LEU A 11 -10.13 9.59 6.48
CA LEU A 11 -11.02 10.56 5.82
C LEU A 11 -12.51 10.22 6.00
N SER A 12 -12.82 8.96 6.26
CA SER A 12 -14.16 8.47 6.53
C SER A 12 -14.08 7.34 7.55
N GLU A 13 -15.11 7.19 8.36
CA GLU A 13 -15.20 6.06 9.27
C GLU A 13 -15.44 4.77 8.48
N PRO A 14 -14.77 3.65 8.83
CA PRO A 14 -15.11 2.37 8.24
C PRO A 14 -16.56 2.04 8.59
N LEU A 15 -17.36 1.68 7.59
CA LEU A 15 -18.73 1.26 7.81
C LEU A 15 -18.73 0.01 8.70
N VAL A 16 -19.08 0.19 9.98
CA VAL A 16 -19.34 -0.93 10.88
C VAL A 16 -20.60 -1.61 10.37
N SER A 17 -20.45 -2.74 9.70
CA SER A 17 -21.60 -3.60 9.37
C SER A 17 -22.18 -4.15 10.67
N THR A 18 -23.17 -3.47 11.25
CA THR A 18 -24.00 -3.97 12.35
C THR A 18 -25.03 -5.00 11.88
N LEU A 19 -25.13 -5.24 10.58
CA LEU A 19 -25.93 -6.31 10.00
C LEU A 19 -25.12 -7.61 9.95
N PRO A 20 -25.73 -8.77 10.24
CA PRO A 20 -25.05 -10.06 10.08
C PRO A 20 -24.49 -10.10 8.67
N LEU A 21 -23.18 -10.40 8.57
CA LEU A 21 -22.46 -10.51 7.31
C LEU A 21 -23.30 -11.34 6.35
N SER A 22 -23.91 -10.70 5.35
CA SER A 22 -24.45 -11.42 4.20
C SER A 22 -23.30 -12.27 3.67
N PRO A 23 -23.46 -13.59 3.51
CA PRO A 23 -22.37 -14.43 3.06
C PRO A 23 -21.93 -13.88 1.69
N SER A 24 -20.68 -13.42 1.62
CA SER A 24 -20.06 -13.11 0.35
C SER A 24 -20.11 -14.41 -0.45
N SER A 25 -20.92 -14.42 -1.51
CA SER A 25 -21.03 -15.55 -2.41
C SER A 25 -19.62 -15.95 -2.85
N ALA A 26 -19.12 -17.06 -2.30
CA ALA A 26 -18.02 -17.79 -2.90
C ALA A 26 -18.58 -18.24 -4.25
N ARG A 27 -18.21 -17.51 -5.31
CA ARG A 27 -18.63 -17.85 -6.67
C ARG A 27 -18.28 -19.32 -6.87
N PHE A 28 -19.31 -20.15 -6.93
CA PHE A 28 -19.21 -21.57 -7.20
C PHE A 28 -18.42 -21.73 -8.51
N GLY A 29 -17.16 -22.12 -8.36
CA GLY A 29 -16.19 -22.21 -9.44
C GLY A 29 -15.35 -23.45 -9.25
N HIS A 30 -15.80 -24.55 -9.87
CA HIS A 30 -15.00 -25.71 -10.27
C HIS A 30 -14.68 -26.78 -9.19
N TRP A 31 -15.60 -27.74 -9.03
CA TRP A 31 -15.42 -29.02 -8.30
C TRP A 31 -14.29 -29.92 -8.83
N HIS A 32 -13.74 -29.65 -10.02
CA HIS A 32 -12.77 -30.50 -10.71
C HIS A 32 -11.56 -29.70 -11.25
N LYS A 33 -10.97 -28.85 -10.42
CA LYS A 33 -9.58 -28.41 -10.62
C LYS A 33 -8.87 -28.42 -9.28
N ASN A 34 -8.15 -29.52 -9.02
CA ASN A 34 -7.11 -29.59 -7.98
C ASN A 34 -5.96 -28.68 -8.38
N LYS A 35 -6.12 -27.36 -8.22
CA LYS A 35 -4.98 -26.46 -8.09
C LYS A 35 -4.66 -26.38 -6.59
N PRO A 36 -3.39 -26.54 -6.19
CA PRO A 36 -3.02 -26.48 -4.78
C PRO A 36 -3.47 -25.13 -4.21
N ALA A 37 -4.10 -25.16 -3.03
CA ALA A 37 -4.71 -24.03 -2.33
C ALA A 37 -3.74 -22.88 -1.94
N ALA A 38 -2.52 -22.88 -2.49
CA ALA A 38 -1.50 -21.86 -2.27
C ALA A 38 -1.71 -20.57 -3.10
N GLU A 39 -2.62 -20.57 -4.09
CA GLU A 39 -2.68 -19.53 -5.13
C GLU A 39 -3.75 -18.44 -4.95
N TYR A 40 -4.48 -18.43 -3.82
CA TYR A 40 -5.39 -17.33 -3.46
C TYR A 40 -5.01 -16.77 -2.10
N ARG A 41 -3.98 -15.92 -2.05
CA ARG A 41 -3.72 -15.08 -0.85
C ARG A 41 -4.73 -13.93 -0.82
N THR A 42 -5.94 -14.21 -0.34
CA THR A 42 -7.03 -13.25 -0.09
C THR A 42 -6.92 -12.57 1.28
N GLY A 43 -5.68 -12.33 1.75
CA GLY A 43 -5.43 -11.62 3.00
C GLY A 43 -5.71 -10.11 2.87
N PRO A 44 -5.91 -9.40 4.00
CA PRO A 44 -6.02 -7.94 4.00
C PRO A 44 -4.77 -7.29 3.39
N ARG A 45 -4.98 -6.23 2.61
CA ARG A 45 -3.93 -5.47 1.92
C ARG A 45 -3.72 -4.13 2.60
N LEU A 46 -2.49 -3.83 2.98
CA LEU A 46 -2.06 -2.49 3.38
C LEU A 46 -1.42 -1.82 2.17
N ILE A 47 -2.06 -0.80 1.62
CA ILE A 47 -1.56 -0.06 0.46
C ILE A 47 -1.00 1.28 0.94
N ILE A 48 0.28 1.54 0.62
CA ILE A 48 1.00 2.75 0.97
C ILE A 48 1.42 3.45 -0.32
N TYR A 49 1.08 4.72 -0.46
CA TYR A 49 1.58 5.56 -1.56
C TYR A 49 2.44 6.68 -0.98
N VAL A 50 3.72 6.70 -1.36
CA VAL A 50 4.67 7.74 -0.95
C VAL A 50 4.70 8.81 -2.03
N LEU A 51 4.46 10.06 -1.63
CA LEU A 51 4.59 11.20 -2.54
C LEU A 51 6.07 11.46 -2.83
N ASP A 52 6.35 11.87 -4.06
CA ASP A 52 7.69 12.25 -4.51
C ASP A 52 8.75 11.14 -4.49
N GLY A 53 8.30 9.89 -4.53
CA GLY A 53 9.15 8.73 -4.75
C GLY A 53 9.31 7.84 -3.51
N VAL A 54 9.77 6.61 -3.75
CA VAL A 54 9.99 5.61 -2.70
C VAL A 54 11.42 5.08 -2.76
N SER A 55 12.09 5.01 -1.61
CA SER A 55 13.43 4.47 -1.52
C SER A 55 13.45 2.93 -1.56
N MET A 56 14.58 2.36 -1.96
CA MET A 56 14.79 0.91 -1.92
C MET A 56 14.69 0.34 -0.50
N SER A 57 15.08 1.12 0.51
CA SER A 57 14.93 0.72 1.92
C SER A 57 13.47 0.58 2.35
N GLU A 58 12.59 1.48 1.93
CA GLU A 58 11.16 1.41 2.25
C GLU A 58 10.48 0.25 1.53
N MET A 59 10.84 0.02 0.26
CA MET A 59 10.38 -1.16 -0.47
C MET A 59 10.81 -2.47 0.20
N ARG A 60 12.04 -2.53 0.73
CA ARG A 60 12.50 -3.68 1.52
C ARG A 60 11.67 -3.86 2.79
N CYS A 61 11.36 -2.78 3.52
CA CYS A 61 10.52 -2.84 4.71
C CYS A 61 9.14 -3.47 4.42
N ALA A 62 8.52 -3.19 3.26
CA ALA A 62 7.24 -3.80 2.89
C ALA A 62 7.33 -5.34 2.82
N TYR A 63 8.42 -5.88 2.26
CA TYR A 63 8.67 -7.32 2.24
C TYR A 63 8.96 -7.89 3.63
N GLU A 64 9.76 -7.18 4.44
CA GLU A 64 10.09 -7.59 5.80
C GLU A 64 8.82 -7.67 6.68
N VAL A 65 7.90 -6.71 6.57
CA VAL A 65 6.62 -6.72 7.31
C VAL A 65 5.68 -7.81 6.79
N THR A 66 5.58 -7.99 5.47
CA THR A 66 4.79 -9.08 4.88
C THR A 66 5.31 -10.44 5.35
N TRP A 67 6.63 -10.60 5.44
CA TRP A 67 7.27 -11.80 5.96
C TRP A 67 7.03 -11.98 7.47
N ALA A 68 7.20 -10.92 8.26
CA ALA A 68 7.00 -10.95 9.72
C ALA A 68 5.54 -11.27 10.11
N THR A 69 4.58 -10.98 9.23
CA THR A 69 3.17 -11.36 9.41
C THR A 69 2.84 -12.74 8.86
N GLU A 70 3.84 -13.52 8.43
CA GLU A 70 3.67 -14.84 7.79
C GLU A 70 2.77 -14.78 6.54
N GLY A 71 2.70 -13.62 5.90
CA GLY A 71 1.80 -13.38 4.77
C GLY A 71 0.31 -13.28 5.13
N LYS A 72 -0.04 -13.14 6.41
CA LYS A 72 -1.41 -12.81 6.86
C LYS A 72 -1.84 -11.44 6.36
N TRP A 73 -0.88 -10.53 6.18
CA TRP A 73 -1.06 -9.24 5.55
C TRP A 73 -0.17 -9.12 4.32
N GLU A 74 -0.69 -8.50 3.27
CA GLU A 74 0.08 -8.14 2.08
C GLU A 74 0.33 -6.62 2.11
N VAL A 75 1.61 -6.22 2.22
CA VAL A 75 1.99 -4.81 2.15
C VAL A 75 2.36 -4.48 0.72
N VAL A 76 1.65 -3.53 0.13
CA VAL A 76 1.93 -2.99 -1.21
C VAL A 76 2.34 -1.55 -1.05
N ILE A 77 3.56 -1.21 -1.46
CA ILE A 77 4.07 0.15 -1.44
C ILE A 77 4.35 0.63 -2.87
N SER A 78 3.95 1.87 -3.15
CA SER A 78 4.14 2.51 -4.45
C SER A 78 4.45 4.00 -4.28
N SER A 79 4.88 4.64 -5.35
CA SER A 79 5.10 6.08 -5.44
C SER A 79 5.07 6.53 -6.91
N SER A 80 5.37 7.80 -7.15
CA SER A 80 5.55 8.32 -8.52
C SER A 80 6.77 7.72 -9.23
N HIS A 81 7.87 7.45 -8.51
CA HIS A 81 9.11 6.90 -9.07
C HIS A 81 10.00 6.27 -7.99
N ILE A 82 10.90 5.37 -8.38
CA ILE A 82 11.85 4.75 -7.45
C ILE A 82 13.04 5.68 -7.22
N LEU A 83 13.36 5.93 -5.96
CA LEU A 83 14.47 6.77 -5.53
C LEU A 83 15.76 5.98 -5.37
N THR A 84 16.83 6.61 -5.83
CA THR A 84 18.20 6.38 -5.36
C THR A 84 18.67 7.65 -4.66
N PRO A 85 19.66 7.60 -3.75
CA PRO A 85 20.13 8.80 -3.06
C PRO A 85 20.56 9.92 -4.02
N LYS A 86 21.12 9.57 -5.18
CA LYS A 86 21.47 10.55 -6.21
C LYS A 86 20.24 11.18 -6.85
N ARG A 87 19.27 10.37 -7.27
CA ARG A 87 18.05 10.86 -7.93
C ARG A 87 17.29 11.84 -7.03
N PHE A 88 17.19 11.53 -5.74
CA PHE A 88 16.60 12.44 -4.77
C PHE A 88 17.28 13.82 -4.73
N LEU A 89 18.62 13.88 -4.80
CA LEU A 89 19.35 15.14 -4.85
C LEU A 89 19.11 15.88 -6.17
N ASP A 90 19.07 15.15 -7.29
CA ASP A 90 18.78 15.71 -8.61
C ASP A 90 17.35 16.32 -8.63
N ASP A 91 16.37 15.63 -8.04
CA ASP A 91 14.99 16.10 -7.96
C ASP A 91 14.89 17.40 -7.13
N ILE A 92 15.54 17.44 -5.96
CA ILE A 92 15.59 18.65 -5.10
C ILE A 92 16.27 19.83 -5.80
N GLN A 93 17.33 19.58 -6.57
CA GLN A 93 18.08 20.63 -7.29
C GLN A 93 17.20 21.38 -8.31
N THR A 94 16.11 20.78 -8.78
CA THR A 94 15.22 21.40 -9.76
C THR A 94 14.07 22.18 -9.15
N LEU A 95 13.85 22.08 -7.83
CA LEU A 95 12.69 22.68 -7.16
C LEU A 95 12.71 24.21 -7.10
N ASP A 96 13.89 24.83 -7.19
CA ASP A 96 14.05 26.30 -7.19
C ASP A 96 14.11 26.91 -8.61
N GLN A 97 14.12 26.05 -9.64
CA GLN A 97 14.21 26.49 -11.03
C GLN A 97 12.82 26.85 -11.55
N LEU A 98 12.71 28.01 -12.19
CA LEU A 98 11.48 28.40 -12.86
C LEU A 98 11.18 27.39 -13.97
N ALA A 99 9.95 26.89 -14.01
CA ALA A 99 9.51 25.99 -15.08
C ALA A 99 9.87 26.59 -16.45
N PRO A 100 10.38 25.78 -17.41
CA PRO A 100 10.73 26.29 -18.73
C PRO A 100 9.53 27.04 -19.31
N LYS A 101 9.75 28.29 -19.74
CA LYS A 101 8.72 29.00 -20.50
C LYS A 101 8.45 28.19 -21.76
N GLU A 102 7.21 27.74 -21.94
CA GLU A 102 6.76 27.15 -23.20
C GLU A 102 7.14 28.11 -24.34
N ALA A 103 7.85 27.58 -25.33
CA ALA A 103 8.33 28.30 -26.51
C ALA A 103 7.26 28.37 -27.59
#